data_AF-A0A7X6QQ69-F1
#
_entry.id   AF-A0A7X6QQ69-F1
#
_cell.length_a   1.000
_cell.length_b   1.000
_cell.length_c   1.000
_cell.angle_alpha   90.00
_cell.angle_beta   90.00
_cell.angle_gamma   90.00
#
_symmetry.space_group_name_H-M   'P 1'
#
loop_
_entity.id
_entity.type
_entity.pdbx_description
1 polymer ?
#
loop_
_entity_poly.entity_id
_entity_poly.type
_entity_poly.pdbx_seq_one_letter_code
_entity_poly.pdbx_strand_id
1 'polypeptide(L)' 'GSVLSSSLLKLMNLPDDTIVYPGHGPQTSIGYEKAHNPFL' A
#
# COMPACT_ATOMS: atom_id res chain seq x y z
N GLY A 1 5.57 -18.75 0.52
CA GLY A 1 5.78 -17.32 0.26
C GLY A 1 4.59 -16.57 0.80
N SER A 2 4.82 -15.57 1.65
CA SER A 2 3.89 -15.05 2.67
C SER A 2 2.65 -14.35 2.09
N VAL A 3 1.48 -14.65 2.69
CA VAL A 3 0.15 -14.07 2.36
C VAL A 3 0.18 -12.53 2.32
N LEU A 4 1.03 -11.91 3.15
CA LEU A 4 1.24 -10.46 3.22
C LEU A 4 1.60 -9.84 1.86
N SER A 5 2.58 -10.40 1.14
CA SER A 5 3.00 -9.86 -0.17
C SER A 5 1.89 -9.94 -1.21
N SER A 6 1.12 -11.03 -1.20
CA SER A 6 -0.02 -11.20 -2.13
C SER A 6 -1.18 -10.24 -1.84
N SER A 7 -1.38 -9.87 -0.57
CA SER A 7 -2.38 -8.87 -0.18
C SER A 7 -1.93 -7.46 -0.57
N LEU A 8 -0.66 -7.13 -0.39
CA LEU A 8 -0.11 -5.83 -0.79
C LEU A 8 -0.20 -5.63 -2.30
N LEU A 9 0.15 -6.64 -3.11
CA LEU A 9 0.04 -6.56 -4.57
C LEU A 9 -1.40 -6.31 -5.06
N LYS A 10 -2.41 -6.86 -4.37
CA LYS A 10 -3.82 -6.57 -4.70
C LYS A 10 -4.18 -5.12 -4.43
N LEU A 11 -3.66 -4.53 -3.35
CA LEU A 11 -3.85 -3.11 -3.03
C LEU A 11 -3.12 -2.20 -4.03
N MET A 12 -1.96 -2.63 -4.54
CA MET A 12 -1.21 -1.87 -5.55
C MET A 12 -1.88 -1.80 -6.92
N ASN A 13 -2.91 -2.61 -7.19
CA ASN A 13 -3.74 -2.48 -8.39
C ASN A 13 -4.74 -1.32 -8.33
N LEU A 14 -4.88 -0.67 -7.17
CA LEU A 14 -5.74 0.50 -7.03
C LEU A 14 -5.08 1.75 -7.65
N PRO A 15 -5.88 2.75 -8.05
CA PRO A 15 -5.37 4.04 -8.52
C PRO A 15 -4.43 4.71 -7.53
N ASP A 16 -3.43 5.44 -8.02
CA ASP A 16 -2.38 6.05 -7.19
C ASP A 16 -2.90 7.15 -6.25
N ASP A 17 -4.02 7.76 -6.59
CA ASP A 17 -4.75 8.75 -5.78
C ASP A 17 -5.62 8.12 -4.66
N THR A 18 -5.69 6.79 -4.60
CA THR A 18 -6.38 6.07 -3.54
C THR A 18 -5.72 6.36 -2.20
N ILE A 19 -6.47 6.96 -1.27
CA ILE A 19 -6.02 7.23 0.09
C ILE A 19 -6.11 5.97 0.94
N VAL A 20 -5.01 5.66 1.62
CA VAL A 20 -4.90 4.53 2.55
C VAL A 20 -5.02 5.08 3.97
N TYR A 21 -5.97 4.53 4.72
CA TYR A 21 -6.18 4.82 6.14
C TYR A 21 -5.68 3.64 6.96
N PRO A 22 -4.43 3.67 7.46
CA PRO A 22 -3.88 2.56 8.24
C PRO A 22 -4.52 2.53 9.64
N GLY A 23 -4.50 1.36 10.27
CA GLY A 23 -4.96 1.21 11.66
C GLY A 23 -4.13 2.02 12.66
N HIS A 24 -2.88 2.37 12.31
CA HIS A 24 -2.00 3.23 13.09
C HIS A 24 -1.20 4.17 12.18
N GLY A 25 -0.92 5.37 12.66
CA GLY A 25 -0.11 6.36 11.94
C GLY A 25 -0.94 7.28 11.03
N PRO A 26 -0.26 8.13 10.25
CA PRO A 26 -0.92 9.07 9.35
C PRO A 26 -1.50 8.34 8.13
N GLN A 27 -2.53 8.94 7.52
CA GLN A 27 -3.02 8.49 6.21
C GLN A 27 -1.92 8.60 5.15
N THR A 28 -1.93 7.68 4.18
CA THR A 28 -1.00 7.66 3.04
C THR A 28 -1.80 7.54 1.74
N SER A 29 -1.13 7.35 0.60
CA SER A 29 -1.79 6.97 -0.65
C SER A 29 -1.09 5.78 -1.30
N ILE A 30 -1.82 5.06 -2.16
CA ILE A 30 -1.25 3.93 -2.92
C ILE A 30 -0.04 4.38 -3.74
N GLY A 31 -0.11 5.55 -4.39
CA GLY A 31 1.04 6.11 -5.13
C GLY A 31 2.25 6.41 -4.23
N TYR A 32 2.01 6.92 -3.02
CA TYR A 32 3.08 7.17 -2.05
C TYR A 32 3.73 5.87 -1.57
N GLU A 33 2.92 4.85 -1.27
CA GLU A 33 3.43 3.54 -0.84
C GLU A 33 4.21 2.84 -1.95
N LYS A 34 3.75 2.87 -3.20
CA LYS A 34 4.51 2.33 -4.35
C LYS A 34 5.91 2.94 -4.49
N ALA A 35 6.04 4.24 -4.23
CA ALA A 35 7.31 4.96 -4.41
C ALA A 35 8.27 4.82 -3.23
N HIS A 36 7.77 4.59 -2.01
CA HIS A 36 8.59 4.72 -0.78
C HIS A 36 8.55 3.50 0.15
N ASN A 37 7.65 2.53 -0.05
CA ASN A 37 7.54 1.38 0.86
C ASN A 37 8.66 0.35 0.57
N PRO A 38 9.56 0.07 1.54
CA PRO A 38 10.68 -0.85 1.34
C PRO A 38 10.28 -2.34 1.34
N PHE A 39 9.01 -2.64 1.62
CA PHE A 39 8.46 -4.00 1.63
C PHE A 39 7.69 -4.35 0.35
N LEU A 40 7.57 -3.40 -0.58
CA LEU A 40 7.02 -3.60 -1.93
C LEU A 40 8.12 -3.97 -2.92
#